data_AF-A0A3L7S6B8-F1
#
_entry.id   AF-A0A3L7S6B8-F1
#
_cell.length_a   1.000
_cell.length_b   1.000
_cell.length_c   1.000
_cell.angle_alpha   90.00
_cell.angle_beta   90.00
_cell.angle_gamma   90.00
#
_symmetry.space_group_name_H-M   'P 1'
#
loop_
_entity.id
_entity.type
_entity.pdbx_description
1 polymer ?
#
loop_
_entity_poly.entity_id
_entity_poly.type
_entity_poly.pdbx_seq_one_letter_code
_entity_poly.pdbx_strand_id
1 'polypeptide(L)'
;MPRPSSRTCRAASAAAPFVAAFLAVCQSPCPGADSSGTSIPTDFAAFQKEIAPLVLDKRPVDARHWRQIEPALHHLAVQHADRLTSMTPADRITALAALAGFIDQTRTAAAGTPVLAPGRTVIGLLDPDRGLEPREITAIVGAYGGTTTIFKKDEDGETLDTVADAFLAAVRTAVADAAPLTVVVLGHGLPTEIQSYHIRFERLADALIAGATVRGAPGGASPATVDLGRTVLICDDCFSADFLINLCEGITTRCRDQGLELASLPACVAGTNRNCVGHADVGAKFVPHFWKDVIELYFIRRPRPRQVTLRDFFENVDNMMYGYGRAPIVDGTKVSGYRLVDAELVQDPVVFVPLAAAELAALREILGLPADAPLARWLDAG
;
A
#
# COMPACT_ATOMS: atom_id res chain seq x y z
N MET A 1 -61.41 -7.89 -41.54
CA MET A 1 -61.18 -6.43 -41.36
C MET A 1 -59.69 -6.21 -41.09
N PRO A 2 -59.10 -5.10 -41.55
CA PRO A 2 -58.10 -5.13 -42.62
C PRO A 2 -56.65 -4.87 -42.20
N ARG A 3 -55.71 -5.22 -43.09
CA ARG A 3 -54.37 -4.60 -43.22
C ARG A 3 -54.50 -3.08 -43.54
N PRO A 4 -53.41 -2.32 -43.41
CA PRO A 4 -52.62 -2.00 -44.62
C PRO A 4 -51.11 -2.20 -44.36
N SER A 5 -50.31 -2.86 -45.22
CA SER A 5 -49.75 -2.37 -46.50
C SER A 5 -49.19 -0.95 -46.36
N SER A 6 -47.99 -0.56 -46.78
CA SER A 6 -46.96 -1.06 -47.69
C SER A 6 -46.14 0.19 -48.00
N ARG A 7 -44.81 0.09 -48.20
CA ARG A 7 -44.15 0.65 -49.40
C ARG A 7 -42.64 0.41 -49.34
N THR A 8 -42.26 -0.47 -50.25
CA THR A 8 -40.96 -0.61 -50.90
C THR A 8 -40.51 0.68 -51.60
N CYS A 9 -39.20 0.88 -51.66
CA CYS A 9 -38.54 1.37 -52.87
C CYS A 9 -37.33 0.47 -53.16
N ARG A 10 -37.23 0.02 -54.40
CA ARG A 10 -36.23 -0.89 -54.97
C ARG A 10 -35.57 -0.19 -56.16
N ALA A 11 -34.34 -0.64 -56.43
CA ALA A 11 -33.63 -0.64 -57.72
C ALA A 11 -33.03 0.72 -58.18
N ALA A 12 -31.92 0.79 -58.93
CA ALA A 12 -31.23 -0.19 -59.79
C ALA A 12 -29.73 0.24 -59.91
N SER A 13 -28.74 -0.70 -60.00
CA SER A 13 -28.02 -1.15 -61.24
C SER A 13 -27.10 -0.07 -61.85
N ALA A 14 -25.85 -0.28 -62.31
CA ALA A 14 -25.21 -1.44 -62.96
C ALA A 14 -23.66 -1.28 -63.09
N ALA A 15 -23.00 -2.41 -63.40
CA ALA A 15 -21.85 -2.62 -64.32
C ALA A 15 -20.39 -2.29 -63.92
N ALA A 16 -19.52 -3.29 -64.16
CA ALA A 16 -18.04 -3.37 -64.04
C ALA A 16 -17.32 -3.00 -65.38
N PRO A 17 -16.08 -3.44 -65.75
CA PRO A 17 -14.78 -3.77 -65.09
C PRO A 17 -13.55 -3.05 -65.79
N PHE A 18 -12.30 -3.55 -65.62
CA PHE A 18 -10.96 -3.25 -66.26
C PHE A 18 -9.92 -2.62 -65.29
N VAL A 19 -8.82 -3.28 -64.86
CA VAL A 19 -7.62 -3.90 -65.50
C VAL A 19 -6.61 -2.89 -66.09
N ALA A 20 -5.46 -2.72 -65.40
CA ALA A 20 -4.05 -2.61 -65.87
C ALA A 20 -3.22 -1.87 -64.79
N ALA A 21 -2.21 -2.48 -64.13
CA ALA A 21 -0.80 -2.66 -64.57
C ALA A 21 -0.14 -1.31 -64.91
N PHE A 22 1.06 -0.88 -64.47
CA PHE A 22 2.28 -1.52 -63.95
C PHE A 22 3.24 -0.36 -63.56
N LEU A 23 4.03 -0.46 -62.48
CA LEU A 23 5.48 -0.16 -62.43
C LEU A 23 5.99 -0.03 -61.00
N ALA A 24 6.94 -0.92 -60.68
CA ALA A 24 7.73 -0.96 -59.47
C ALA A 24 8.75 0.17 -59.40
N VAL A 25 8.95 0.73 -58.21
CA VAL A 25 10.26 1.21 -57.76
C VAL A 25 10.55 0.54 -56.43
N CYS A 26 11.67 -0.18 -56.42
CA CYS A 26 12.21 -0.86 -55.26
C CYS A 26 12.59 0.17 -54.18
N GLN A 27 11.93 0.09 -53.02
CA GLN A 27 12.51 0.52 -51.77
C GLN A 27 12.30 -0.63 -50.78
N SER A 28 13.30 -1.50 -50.69
CA SER A 28 13.43 -2.38 -49.54
C SER A 28 13.51 -1.50 -48.30
N PRO A 29 12.59 -1.60 -47.33
CA PRO A 29 12.90 -1.11 -46.01
C PRO A 29 14.03 -2.01 -45.49
N CYS A 30 15.15 -1.39 -45.08
CA CYS A 30 16.02 -2.03 -44.10
C CYS A 30 15.13 -2.61 -42.99
N PRO A 31 15.41 -3.81 -42.46
CA PRO A 31 14.75 -4.24 -41.24
C PRO A 31 15.13 -3.20 -40.18
N GLY A 32 14.19 -2.30 -39.89
CA GLY A 32 14.28 -1.41 -38.76
C GLY A 32 14.50 -2.31 -37.56
N ALA A 33 15.51 -1.97 -36.77
CA ALA A 33 15.69 -2.54 -35.45
C ALA A 33 14.31 -2.60 -34.78
N ASP A 34 13.88 -3.81 -34.40
CA ASP A 34 12.70 -4.00 -33.58
C ASP A 34 12.84 -3.08 -32.36
N SER A 35 12.12 -1.97 -32.39
CA SER A 35 11.90 -1.14 -31.23
C SER A 35 10.87 -1.83 -30.34
N SER A 36 11.17 -3.05 -29.89
CA SER A 36 10.48 -3.69 -28.77
C SER A 36 11.02 -3.09 -27.47
N GLY A 37 10.94 -1.76 -27.34
CA GLY A 37 11.22 -1.09 -26.08
C GLY A 37 10.06 -1.36 -25.13
N THR A 38 9.96 -2.59 -24.60
CA THR A 38 8.83 -3.07 -23.79
C THR A 38 8.52 -2.10 -22.66
N SER A 39 7.48 -1.28 -22.83
CA SER A 39 6.97 -0.35 -21.82
C SER A 39 6.76 -1.07 -20.49
N ILE A 40 6.85 -0.36 -19.36
CA ILE A 40 6.56 -0.97 -18.05
C ILE A 40 5.10 -1.47 -18.05
N PRO A 41 4.85 -2.78 -17.88
CA PRO A 41 3.49 -3.30 -17.85
C PRO A 41 2.72 -2.78 -16.64
N THR A 42 1.50 -2.28 -16.87
CA THR A 42 0.60 -1.86 -15.79
C THR A 42 -0.04 -3.05 -15.08
N ASP A 43 -0.24 -4.16 -15.81
CA ASP A 43 -0.71 -5.43 -15.26
C ASP A 43 0.44 -6.19 -14.57
N PHE A 44 0.18 -6.68 -13.35
CA PHE A 44 1.21 -7.35 -12.55
C PHE A 44 1.62 -8.70 -13.17
N ALA A 45 0.68 -9.47 -13.72
CA ALA A 45 1.01 -10.76 -14.33
C ALA A 45 1.88 -10.60 -15.58
N ALA A 46 1.64 -9.54 -16.37
CA ALA A 46 2.51 -9.17 -17.49
C ALA A 46 3.91 -8.75 -17.00
N PHE A 47 4.02 -7.97 -15.92
CA PHE A 47 5.31 -7.61 -15.31
C PHE A 47 6.09 -8.86 -14.85
N GLN A 48 5.42 -9.79 -14.16
CA GLN A 48 6.01 -11.05 -13.70
C GLN A 48 6.52 -11.92 -14.85
N LYS A 49 5.84 -11.90 -15.99
CA LYS A 49 6.22 -12.70 -17.17
C LYS A 49 7.36 -12.06 -17.97
N GLU A 50 7.31 -10.74 -18.16
CA GLU A 50 8.16 -10.04 -19.14
C GLU A 50 9.38 -9.36 -18.51
N ILE A 51 9.23 -8.84 -17.29
CA ILE A 51 10.25 -7.99 -16.65
C ILE A 51 10.94 -8.70 -15.50
N ALA A 52 10.19 -9.39 -14.62
CA ALA A 52 10.75 -10.03 -13.43
C ALA A 52 11.92 -10.99 -13.72
N PRO A 53 11.89 -11.85 -14.77
CA PRO A 53 13.02 -12.73 -15.08
C PRO A 53 14.30 -11.96 -15.43
N LEU A 54 14.16 -10.83 -16.13
CA LEU A 54 15.29 -9.98 -16.53
C LEU A 54 15.91 -9.27 -15.31
N VAL A 55 15.06 -8.85 -14.36
CA VAL A 55 15.52 -8.26 -13.10
C VAL A 55 16.23 -9.31 -12.24
N LEU A 56 15.66 -10.51 -12.11
CA LEU A 56 16.26 -11.61 -11.36
C LEU A 56 17.60 -12.09 -11.94
N ASP A 57 17.78 -12.03 -13.26
CA ASP A 57 19.06 -12.36 -13.90
C ASP A 57 20.16 -11.35 -13.52
N LYS A 58 19.80 -10.06 -13.37
CA LYS A 58 20.72 -9.02 -12.89
C LYS A 58 20.92 -9.03 -11.38
N ARG A 59 19.87 -9.37 -10.63
CA ARG A 59 19.85 -9.36 -9.17
C ARG A 59 19.23 -10.67 -8.66
N PRO A 60 20.02 -11.75 -8.59
CA PRO A 60 19.55 -13.02 -8.06
C PRO A 60 19.19 -12.89 -6.59
N VAL A 61 17.98 -13.31 -6.23
CA VAL A 61 17.49 -13.47 -4.86
C VAL A 61 16.67 -14.75 -4.78
N ASP A 62 16.50 -15.31 -3.60
CA ASP A 62 15.66 -16.49 -3.45
C ASP A 62 14.19 -16.18 -3.72
N ALA A 63 13.43 -17.20 -4.13
CA ALA A 63 12.04 -17.04 -4.55
C ALA A 63 11.12 -16.55 -3.41
N ARG A 64 11.43 -16.91 -2.15
CA ARG A 64 10.64 -16.45 -1.01
C ARG A 64 10.82 -14.96 -0.85
N HIS A 65 12.06 -14.48 -0.87
CA HIS A 65 12.40 -13.07 -0.73
C HIS A 65 11.87 -12.24 -1.91
N TRP A 66 12.06 -12.71 -3.15
CA TRP A 66 11.57 -12.02 -4.35
C TRP A 66 10.08 -11.72 -4.27
N ARG A 67 9.28 -12.71 -3.87
CA ARG A 67 7.83 -12.58 -3.71
C ARG A 67 7.43 -11.41 -2.79
N GLN A 68 8.23 -11.09 -1.78
CA GLN A 68 7.92 -10.04 -0.80
C GLN A 68 8.27 -8.63 -1.28
N ILE A 69 8.97 -8.49 -2.41
CA ILE A 69 9.40 -7.19 -2.93
C ILE A 69 8.94 -6.96 -4.37
N GLU A 70 8.56 -8.01 -5.09
CA GLU A 70 8.11 -7.92 -6.47
C GLU A 70 6.86 -7.05 -6.65
N PRO A 71 5.81 -7.13 -5.80
CA PRO A 71 4.66 -6.23 -5.90
C PRO A 71 5.05 -4.76 -5.70
N ALA A 72 5.85 -4.47 -4.66
CA ALA A 72 6.36 -3.13 -4.40
C ALA A 72 7.21 -2.59 -5.57
N LEU A 73 8.07 -3.43 -6.17
CA LEU A 73 8.85 -3.07 -7.35
C LEU A 73 7.95 -2.74 -8.55
N HIS A 74 6.93 -3.56 -8.80
CA HIS A 74 5.97 -3.32 -9.87
C HIS A 74 5.27 -1.98 -9.69
N HIS A 75 4.75 -1.70 -8.48
CA HIS A 75 4.10 -0.42 -8.20
C HIS A 75 5.03 0.78 -8.37
N LEU A 76 6.25 0.69 -7.86
CA LEU A 76 7.25 1.76 -8.03
C LEU A 76 7.62 1.95 -9.50
N ALA A 77 7.70 0.86 -10.27
CA ALA A 77 7.95 0.92 -11.71
C ALA A 77 6.79 1.59 -12.46
N VAL A 78 5.54 1.27 -12.12
CA VAL A 78 4.35 1.90 -12.71
C VAL A 78 4.28 3.39 -12.36
N GLN A 79 4.57 3.76 -11.10
CA GLN A 79 4.61 5.16 -10.66
C GLN A 79 5.63 6.00 -11.46
N HIS A 80 6.73 5.40 -11.88
CA HIS A 80 7.79 6.05 -12.65
C HIS A 80 7.87 5.55 -14.10
N ALA A 81 6.77 5.03 -14.65
CA ALA A 81 6.75 4.39 -15.95
C ALA A 81 7.25 5.29 -17.08
N ASP A 82 6.88 6.58 -17.09
CA ASP A 82 7.33 7.54 -18.10
C ASP A 82 8.85 7.68 -18.09
N ARG A 83 9.44 7.81 -16.90
CA ARG A 83 10.89 7.94 -16.75
C ARG A 83 11.61 6.66 -17.14
N LEU A 84 11.15 5.51 -16.67
CA LEU A 84 11.74 4.21 -17.00
C LEU A 84 11.60 3.89 -18.50
N THR A 85 10.48 4.28 -19.12
CA THR A 85 10.23 4.05 -20.56
C THR A 85 11.11 4.93 -21.45
N SER A 86 11.55 6.10 -20.97
CA SER A 86 12.53 6.93 -21.67
C SER A 86 13.96 6.36 -21.69
N MET A 87 14.26 5.38 -20.84
CA MET A 87 15.56 4.71 -20.79
C MET A 87 15.69 3.64 -21.88
N THR A 88 16.93 3.33 -22.27
CA THR A 88 17.20 2.15 -23.11
C THR A 88 16.73 0.88 -22.39
N PRO A 89 16.41 -0.22 -23.12
CA PRO A 89 16.00 -1.46 -22.48
C PRO A 89 17.02 -1.98 -21.44
N ALA A 90 18.32 -1.90 -21.73
CA ALA A 90 19.36 -2.36 -20.83
C ALA A 90 19.47 -1.49 -19.56
N ASP A 91 19.37 -0.17 -19.70
CA ASP A 91 19.41 0.77 -18.58
C ASP A 91 18.15 0.63 -17.72
N ARG A 92 16.99 0.41 -18.34
CA ARG A 92 15.71 0.18 -17.65
C ARG A 92 15.76 -1.03 -16.73
N ILE A 93 16.25 -2.18 -17.21
CA ILE A 93 16.39 -3.38 -16.36
C ILE A 93 17.43 -3.15 -15.26
N THR A 94 18.50 -2.40 -15.54
CA THR A 94 19.50 -2.03 -14.53
C THR A 94 18.89 -1.13 -13.44
N ALA A 95 18.10 -0.14 -13.83
CA ALA A 95 17.37 0.73 -12.90
C ALA A 95 16.37 -0.07 -12.06
N LEU A 96 15.58 -0.96 -12.67
CA LEU A 96 14.63 -1.83 -11.95
C LEU A 96 15.33 -2.76 -10.94
N ALA A 97 16.49 -3.33 -11.30
CA ALA A 97 17.29 -4.11 -10.36
C ALA A 97 17.83 -3.26 -9.20
N ALA A 98 18.23 -2.01 -9.47
CA ALA A 98 18.63 -1.06 -8.44
C ALA A 98 17.46 -0.64 -7.55
N LEU A 99 16.25 -0.42 -8.10
CA LEU A 99 15.02 -0.16 -7.35
C LEU A 99 14.66 -1.33 -6.43
N ALA A 100 14.80 -2.58 -6.90
CA ALA A 100 14.60 -3.75 -6.06
C ALA A 100 15.60 -3.78 -4.87
N GLY A 101 16.87 -3.43 -5.14
CA GLY A 101 17.88 -3.27 -4.09
C GLY A 101 17.59 -2.13 -3.12
N PHE A 102 17.02 -1.03 -3.61
CA PHE A 102 16.59 0.11 -2.80
C PHE A 102 15.44 -0.25 -1.86
N ILE A 103 14.45 -1.00 -2.34
CA ILE A 103 13.36 -1.54 -1.50
C ILE A 103 13.93 -2.39 -0.37
N ASP A 104 14.86 -3.30 -0.67
CA ASP A 104 15.47 -4.17 0.34
C ASP A 104 16.29 -3.43 1.41
N GLN A 105 17.07 -2.43 0.98
CA GLN A 105 17.82 -1.58 1.90
C GLN A 105 16.87 -0.80 2.82
N THR A 106 15.80 -0.26 2.25
CA THR A 106 14.81 0.52 2.98
C THR A 106 14.01 -0.36 3.96
N ARG A 107 13.60 -1.58 3.53
CA ARG A 107 13.01 -2.61 4.41
C ARG A 107 13.93 -2.94 5.58
N THR A 108 15.21 -3.16 5.31
CA THR A 108 16.21 -3.50 6.32
C THR A 108 16.40 -2.36 7.33
N ALA A 109 16.47 -1.11 6.85
CA ALA A 109 16.59 0.06 7.70
C ALA A 109 15.35 0.26 8.60
N ALA A 110 14.15 0.04 8.07
CA ALA A 110 12.90 0.19 8.80
C ALA A 110 12.54 -1.01 9.68
N ALA A 111 13.21 -2.16 9.51
CA ALA A 111 12.89 -3.42 10.17
C ALA A 111 12.82 -3.33 11.71
N GLY A 112 13.64 -2.45 12.30
CA GLY A 112 13.70 -2.23 13.76
C GLY A 112 12.59 -1.35 14.33
N THR A 113 11.76 -0.72 13.49
CA THR A 113 10.69 0.20 13.92
C THR A 113 9.68 -0.56 14.79
N PRO A 114 9.53 -0.21 16.08
CA PRO A 114 8.62 -0.92 16.97
C PRO A 114 7.16 -0.61 16.62
N VAL A 115 6.30 -1.62 16.65
CA VAL A 115 4.86 -1.53 16.40
C VAL A 115 4.07 -1.82 17.68
N LEU A 116 4.40 -2.92 18.36
CA LEU A 116 3.88 -3.25 19.71
C LEU A 116 5.08 -3.48 20.62
N ALA A 117 5.30 -2.59 21.58
CA ALA A 117 6.50 -2.63 22.43
C ALA A 117 6.22 -1.96 23.78
N PRO A 118 7.05 -2.22 24.80
CA PRO A 118 6.92 -1.58 26.10
C PRO A 118 6.91 -0.05 25.98
N GLY A 119 5.99 0.59 26.71
CA GLY A 119 5.89 2.05 26.75
C GLY A 119 5.31 2.72 25.50
N ARG A 120 4.81 1.96 24.51
CA ARG A 120 4.01 2.53 23.41
C ARG A 120 2.57 2.78 23.84
N THR A 121 2.03 3.93 23.45
CA THR A 121 0.59 4.21 23.50
C THR A 121 -0.06 3.61 22.26
N VAL A 122 -1.17 2.89 22.44
CA VAL A 122 -1.96 2.35 21.34
C VAL A 122 -3.38 2.92 21.37
N ILE A 123 -3.81 3.48 20.25
CA ILE A 123 -5.18 3.98 20.08
C ILE A 123 -5.89 3.08 19.07
N GLY A 124 -6.95 2.40 19.50
CA GLY A 124 -7.77 1.55 18.64
C GLY A 124 -9.05 2.25 18.22
N LEU A 125 -9.45 2.11 16.95
CA LEU A 125 -10.79 2.42 16.44
C LEU A 125 -11.38 1.13 15.87
N LEU A 126 -12.48 0.65 16.45
CA LEU A 126 -13.14 -0.58 16.05
C LEU A 126 -14.46 -0.28 15.37
N ASP A 127 -14.76 -1.02 14.30
CA ASP A 127 -16.05 -0.98 13.61
C ASP A 127 -17.24 -1.01 14.58
N PRO A 128 -18.32 -0.24 14.36
CA PRO A 128 -19.53 -0.32 15.19
C PRO A 128 -20.24 -1.68 15.10
N ASP A 129 -20.02 -2.45 14.03
CA ASP A 129 -20.62 -3.78 13.86
C ASP A 129 -20.20 -4.74 14.98
N ARG A 130 -21.07 -5.72 15.22
CA ARG A 130 -20.83 -6.75 16.24
C ARG A 130 -19.69 -7.67 15.82
N GLY A 131 -18.78 -7.96 16.74
CA GLY A 131 -17.75 -8.98 16.55
C GLY A 131 -16.35 -8.56 16.95
N LEU A 132 -15.97 -7.32 16.62
CA LEU A 132 -14.74 -6.70 17.10
C LEU A 132 -14.93 -6.19 18.52
N GLU A 133 -14.14 -6.69 19.45
CA GLU A 133 -14.28 -6.38 20.87
C GLU A 133 -13.04 -5.64 21.38
N PRO A 134 -13.18 -4.63 22.26
CA PRO A 134 -12.03 -3.89 22.82
C PRO A 134 -10.94 -4.78 23.42
N ARG A 135 -11.29 -5.98 23.90
CA ARG A 135 -10.34 -6.96 24.43
C ARG A 135 -9.26 -7.39 23.43
N GLU A 136 -9.53 -7.33 22.13
CA GLU A 136 -8.61 -7.85 21.10
C GLU A 136 -7.35 -6.99 21.00
N ILE A 137 -7.50 -5.67 21.04
CA ILE A 137 -6.37 -4.74 21.07
C ILE A 137 -5.81 -4.62 22.49
N THR A 138 -6.66 -4.48 23.51
CA THR A 138 -6.18 -4.26 24.89
C THR A 138 -5.34 -5.42 25.42
N ALA A 139 -5.71 -6.68 25.13
CA ALA A 139 -4.97 -7.85 25.61
C ALA A 139 -3.59 -7.99 24.95
N ILE A 140 -3.50 -7.80 23.63
CA ILE A 140 -2.21 -7.87 22.94
C ILE A 140 -1.30 -6.73 23.39
N VAL A 141 -1.79 -5.49 23.47
CA VAL A 141 -0.97 -4.35 23.91
C VAL A 141 -0.51 -4.50 25.36
N GLY A 142 -1.39 -4.95 26.25
CA GLY A 142 -1.03 -5.24 27.64
C GLY A 142 0.05 -6.31 27.76
N ALA A 143 0.05 -7.32 26.88
CA ALA A 143 1.10 -8.34 26.82
C ALA A 143 2.48 -7.80 26.41
N TYR A 144 2.52 -6.65 25.72
CA TYR A 144 3.75 -5.96 25.33
C TYR A 144 4.06 -4.76 26.23
N GLY A 145 3.32 -4.54 27.33
CA GLY A 145 3.59 -3.46 28.28
C GLY A 145 3.30 -2.05 27.75
N GLY A 146 2.35 -1.93 26.81
CA GLY A 146 1.85 -0.63 26.33
C GLY A 146 0.62 -0.16 27.09
N THR A 147 0.16 1.05 26.77
CA THR A 147 -1.13 1.61 27.22
C THR A 147 -2.12 1.63 26.06
N THR A 148 -3.42 1.57 26.36
CA THR A 148 -4.46 1.51 25.33
C THR A 148 -5.64 2.41 25.61
N THR A 149 -6.13 3.06 24.55
CA THR A 149 -7.47 3.67 24.51
C THR A 149 -8.20 3.11 23.30
N ILE A 150 -9.41 2.59 23.48
CA ILE A 150 -10.21 2.01 22.40
C ILE A 150 -11.47 2.85 22.19
N PHE A 151 -11.76 3.14 20.93
CA PHE A 151 -12.95 3.82 20.48
C PHE A 151 -13.80 2.82 19.69
N LYS A 152 -15.04 2.62 20.14
CA LYS A 152 -16.06 1.83 19.46
C LYS A 152 -17.39 2.43 19.85
N LYS A 153 -18.32 2.59 18.90
CA LYS A 153 -19.71 2.91 19.24
C LYS A 153 -20.38 1.67 19.83
N ASP A 154 -20.56 1.63 21.15
CA ASP A 154 -21.20 0.51 21.85
C ASP A 154 -22.32 0.93 22.83
N GLU A 155 -22.41 2.21 23.20
CA GLU A 155 -23.42 2.72 24.12
C GLU A 155 -24.65 3.35 23.44
N ASP A 156 -25.80 3.24 24.12
CA ASP A 156 -27.04 3.90 23.74
C ASP A 156 -26.90 5.43 23.92
N GLY A 157 -26.97 6.17 22.81
CA GLY A 157 -26.88 7.64 22.80
C GLY A 157 -25.61 8.20 22.17
N GLU A 158 -24.58 7.37 21.97
CA GLU A 158 -23.41 7.77 21.17
C GLU A 158 -23.77 7.89 19.69
N THR A 159 -23.14 8.83 18.98
CA THR A 159 -23.19 8.89 17.51
C THR A 159 -21.83 8.50 16.93
N LEU A 160 -21.81 8.05 15.67
CA LEU A 160 -20.56 7.77 14.96
C LEU A 160 -19.66 9.02 14.95
N ASP A 161 -20.25 10.21 14.75
CA ASP A 161 -19.52 11.47 14.77
C ASP A 161 -18.86 11.76 16.12
N THR A 162 -19.56 11.51 17.23
CA THR A 162 -18.99 11.75 18.58
C THR A 162 -17.81 10.83 18.88
N VAL A 163 -17.89 9.56 18.47
CA VAL A 163 -16.79 8.59 18.62
C VAL A 163 -15.63 8.97 17.70
N ALA A 164 -15.92 9.38 16.46
CA ALA A 164 -14.92 9.84 15.50
C ALA A 164 -14.15 11.07 16.01
N ASP A 165 -14.85 12.07 16.53
CA ASP A 165 -14.25 13.28 17.09
C ASP A 165 -13.38 12.97 18.32
N ALA A 166 -13.86 12.08 19.20
CA ALA A 166 -13.11 11.64 20.37
C ALA A 166 -11.84 10.88 19.97
N PHE A 167 -11.93 9.99 18.98
CA PHE A 167 -10.78 9.28 18.42
C PHE A 167 -9.74 10.24 17.82
N LEU A 168 -10.16 11.16 16.94
CA LEU A 168 -9.25 12.13 16.32
C LEU A 168 -8.61 13.06 17.36
N ALA A 169 -9.36 13.46 18.40
CA ALA A 169 -8.82 14.23 19.51
C ALA A 169 -7.77 13.45 20.30
N ALA A 170 -8.00 12.16 20.55
CA ALA A 170 -7.03 11.30 21.22
C ALA A 170 -5.76 11.07 20.39
N VAL A 171 -5.89 10.87 19.07
CA VAL A 171 -4.75 10.77 18.14
C VAL A 171 -3.92 12.06 18.20
N ARG A 172 -4.57 13.22 18.06
CA ARG A 172 -3.89 14.53 18.15
C ARG A 172 -3.11 14.67 19.47
N THR A 173 -3.75 14.36 20.59
CA THR A 173 -3.12 14.44 21.92
C THR A 173 -1.93 13.49 22.04
N ALA A 174 -2.06 12.24 21.58
CA ALA A 174 -0.98 11.27 21.67
C ALA A 174 0.20 11.60 20.76
N VAL A 175 -0.03 12.20 19.59
CA VAL A 175 1.06 12.69 18.72
C VAL A 175 1.80 13.87 19.37
N ALA A 176 1.08 14.73 20.10
CA ALA A 176 1.67 15.84 20.84
C ALA A 176 2.55 15.38 22.02
N ASP A 177 2.30 14.18 22.55
CA ASP A 177 3.06 13.58 23.64
C ASP A 177 4.44 13.08 23.17
N ALA A 178 5.35 12.90 24.14
CA ALA A 178 6.67 12.35 23.94
C ALA A 178 6.66 10.81 23.83
N ALA A 179 5.57 10.13 24.14
CA ALA A 179 5.45 8.67 24.00
C ALA A 179 5.30 8.26 22.52
N PRO A 180 5.89 7.13 22.08
CA PRO A 180 5.65 6.59 20.75
C PRO A 180 4.21 6.07 20.61
N LEU A 181 3.61 6.25 19.43
CA LEU A 181 2.20 5.97 19.17
C LEU A 181 2.03 4.85 18.13
N THR A 182 1.08 3.96 18.37
CA THR A 182 0.51 3.08 17.34
C THR A 182 -0.99 3.31 17.26
N VAL A 183 -1.52 3.64 16.09
CA VAL A 183 -2.96 3.72 15.85
C VAL A 183 -3.38 2.44 15.12
N VAL A 184 -4.47 1.81 15.55
CA VAL A 184 -5.03 0.61 14.94
C VAL A 184 -6.48 0.89 14.56
N VAL A 185 -6.82 0.75 13.29
CA VAL A 185 -8.19 0.90 12.76
C VAL A 185 -8.61 -0.45 12.20
N LEU A 186 -9.71 -1.00 12.70
CA LEU A 186 -10.26 -2.29 12.26
C LEU A 186 -11.72 -2.08 11.85
N GLY A 187 -12.08 -2.35 10.59
CA GLY A 187 -13.47 -2.20 10.14
C GLY A 187 -13.69 -2.12 8.63
N HIS A 188 -14.70 -1.34 8.23
CA HIS A 188 -15.00 -1.05 6.83
C HIS A 188 -14.28 0.19 6.34
N GLY A 189 -13.80 0.14 5.10
CA GLY A 189 -12.95 1.16 4.52
C GLY A 189 -13.31 1.47 3.07
N LEU A 190 -12.99 2.69 2.67
CA LEU A 190 -12.99 3.18 1.30
C LEU A 190 -11.62 3.80 1.02
N PRO A 191 -11.20 3.96 -0.25
CA PRO A 191 -9.91 4.56 -0.59
C PRO A 191 -9.63 5.92 0.05
N THR A 192 -10.67 6.67 0.45
CA THR A 192 -10.53 8.01 1.04
C THR A 192 -11.11 8.14 2.45
N GLU A 193 -11.66 7.07 3.03
CA GLU A 193 -12.44 7.16 4.26
C GLU A 193 -12.40 5.87 5.09
N ILE A 194 -12.20 6.01 6.41
CA ILE A 194 -12.58 4.97 7.37
C ILE A 194 -14.11 5.00 7.45
N GLN A 195 -14.73 4.13 6.66
CA GLN A 195 -16.15 4.18 6.32
C GLN A 195 -17.03 4.02 7.57
N SER A 196 -16.59 3.19 8.51
CA SER A 196 -17.28 2.89 9.77
C SER A 196 -17.66 4.13 10.59
N TYR A 197 -16.92 5.23 10.43
CA TYR A 197 -17.07 6.46 11.23
C TYR A 197 -17.06 7.74 10.39
N HIS A 198 -17.15 7.64 9.06
CA HIS A 198 -17.05 8.79 8.15
C HIS A 198 -15.81 9.66 8.38
N ILE A 199 -14.68 9.02 8.70
CA ILE A 199 -13.40 9.71 8.91
C ILE A 199 -12.65 9.69 7.60
N ARG A 200 -12.80 10.77 6.84
CA ARG A 200 -11.96 10.99 5.66
C ARG A 200 -10.49 11.12 6.03
N PHE A 201 -9.58 10.68 5.15
CA PHE A 201 -8.13 10.73 5.39
C PHE A 201 -7.65 12.16 5.72
N GLU A 202 -8.31 13.17 5.16
CA GLU A 202 -8.03 14.58 5.45
C GLU A 202 -8.16 14.93 6.93
N ARG A 203 -9.21 14.42 7.60
CA ARG A 203 -9.46 14.70 9.01
C ARG A 203 -8.40 14.07 9.90
N LEU A 204 -7.97 12.85 9.55
CA LEU A 204 -6.87 12.17 10.24
C LEU A 204 -5.53 12.87 10.00
N ALA A 205 -5.25 13.32 8.77
CA ALA A 205 -4.08 14.12 8.45
C ALA A 205 -4.02 15.40 9.31
N ASP A 206 -5.13 16.12 9.41
CA ASP A 206 -5.23 17.35 10.21
C ASP A 206 -4.98 17.06 11.71
N ALA A 207 -5.51 15.96 12.25
CA ALA A 207 -5.26 15.55 13.63
C ALA A 207 -3.78 15.22 13.90
N LEU A 208 -3.13 14.48 12.99
CA LEU A 208 -1.71 14.13 13.07
C LEU A 208 -0.82 15.38 12.99
N ILE A 209 -1.07 16.26 12.01
CA ILE A 209 -0.30 17.51 11.82
C ILE A 209 -0.45 18.44 13.02
N ALA A 210 -1.69 18.62 13.51
CA ALA A 210 -1.96 19.47 14.67
C ALA A 210 -1.22 18.96 15.92
N GLY A 211 -1.24 17.65 16.18
CA GLY A 211 -0.51 17.07 17.31
C GLY A 211 1.00 17.27 17.19
N ALA A 212 1.57 17.00 16.00
CA ALA A 212 3.01 17.14 15.77
C ALA A 212 3.49 18.60 15.91
N THR A 213 2.68 19.55 15.45
CA THR A 213 2.96 20.98 15.54
C THR A 213 3.02 21.47 16.99
N VAL A 214 2.13 20.97 17.86
CA VAL A 214 2.16 21.26 19.30
C VAL A 214 3.45 20.76 19.95
N ARG A 215 3.91 19.55 19.59
CA ARG A 215 5.15 18.95 20.12
C ARG A 215 6.41 19.72 19.68
N GLY A 216 6.43 20.21 18.45
CA GLY A 216 7.55 20.94 17.84
C GLY A 216 7.70 22.40 18.28
N ALA A 217 6.85 22.90 19.19
CA ALA A 217 6.79 24.31 19.57
C ALA A 217 7.65 24.80 20.78
N PRO A 218 8.78 24.19 21.20
CA PRO A 218 9.67 24.87 22.16
C PRO A 218 10.62 25.84 21.45
N GLY A 219 10.39 27.16 21.56
CA GLY A 219 11.46 28.16 21.42
C GLY A 219 11.50 29.09 20.20
N GLY A 220 10.40 29.24 19.44
CA GLY A 220 10.11 30.40 18.59
C GLY A 220 11.22 30.94 17.66
N ALA A 221 11.21 30.53 16.38
CA ALA A 221 11.68 31.26 15.19
C ALA A 221 11.73 30.38 13.92
N SER A 222 11.69 29.05 14.07
CA SER A 222 11.67 28.09 12.95
C SER A 222 10.24 27.80 12.50
N PRO A 223 9.97 27.50 11.20
CA PRO A 223 8.70 26.87 10.83
C PRO A 223 8.46 25.65 11.71
N ALA A 224 7.20 25.47 12.14
CA ALA A 224 6.87 24.31 12.95
C ALA A 224 7.12 23.03 12.14
N THR A 225 7.94 22.15 12.69
CA THR A 225 8.31 20.89 12.06
C THR A 225 7.30 19.80 12.44
N VAL A 226 6.72 19.15 11.43
CA VAL A 226 5.87 17.98 11.56
C VAL A 226 6.75 16.73 11.49
N ASP A 227 6.92 16.07 12.63
CA ASP A 227 7.63 14.78 12.72
C ASP A 227 6.65 13.69 13.18
N LEU A 228 6.40 12.70 12.32
CA LEU A 228 5.56 11.55 12.63
C LEU A 228 6.37 10.24 12.69
N GLY A 229 7.71 10.31 12.74
CA GLY A 229 8.59 9.13 12.70
C GLY A 229 8.46 8.19 13.91
N ARG A 230 7.74 8.60 14.95
CA ARG A 230 7.42 7.79 16.14
C ARG A 230 6.00 7.22 16.13
N THR A 231 5.26 7.47 15.06
CA THR A 231 3.88 7.04 14.84
C THR A 231 3.86 5.87 13.87
N VAL A 232 3.13 4.82 14.24
CA VAL A 232 2.76 3.72 13.34
C VAL A 232 1.25 3.71 13.17
N LEU A 233 0.77 3.57 11.94
CA LEU A 233 -0.65 3.40 11.63
C LEU A 233 -0.87 1.98 11.12
N ILE A 234 -1.86 1.27 11.65
CA ILE A 234 -2.31 -0.03 11.15
C ILE A 234 -3.77 0.13 10.76
N CYS A 235 -4.09 -0.05 9.48
CA CYS A 235 -5.46 -0.07 9.00
C CYS A 235 -5.76 -1.47 8.46
N ASP A 236 -6.73 -2.15 9.05
CA ASP A 236 -7.27 -3.42 8.58
C ASP A 236 -8.74 -3.23 8.22
N ASP A 237 -8.91 -2.63 7.04
CA ASP A 237 -10.17 -2.34 6.39
C ASP A 237 -10.03 -2.51 4.88
N CYS A 238 -11.16 -2.54 4.17
CA CYS A 238 -11.16 -2.54 2.71
C CYS A 238 -10.42 -1.31 2.19
N PHE A 239 -9.59 -1.49 1.16
CA PHE A 239 -8.81 -0.41 0.54
C PHE A 239 -7.83 0.30 1.49
N SER A 240 -7.40 -0.37 2.57
CA SER A 240 -6.46 0.19 3.56
C SER A 240 -5.18 0.76 2.95
N ALA A 241 -4.61 0.11 1.92
CA ALA A 241 -3.45 0.63 1.20
C ALA A 241 -3.74 1.96 0.49
N ASP A 242 -4.87 2.06 -0.20
CA ASP A 242 -5.27 3.30 -0.90
C ASP A 242 -5.55 4.44 0.09
N PHE A 243 -6.21 4.13 1.21
CA PHE A 243 -6.42 5.09 2.29
C PHE A 243 -5.10 5.64 2.84
N LEU A 244 -4.13 4.76 3.11
CA LEU A 244 -2.82 5.15 3.64
C LEU A 244 -1.98 5.93 2.63
N ILE A 245 -2.07 5.61 1.34
CA ILE A 245 -1.45 6.40 0.26
C ILE A 245 -2.03 7.83 0.26
N ASN A 246 -3.37 7.95 0.22
CA ASN A 246 -4.06 9.24 0.26
C ASN A 246 -3.73 10.02 1.53
N LEU A 247 -3.62 9.34 2.68
CA LEU A 247 -3.22 9.95 3.94
C LEU A 247 -1.79 10.52 3.88
N CYS A 248 -0.81 9.73 3.44
CA CYS A 248 0.58 10.17 3.34
C CYS A 248 0.77 11.33 2.35
N GLU A 249 0.08 11.29 1.20
CA GLU A 249 0.05 12.38 0.23
C GLU A 249 -0.67 13.61 0.78
N GLY A 250 -1.78 13.40 1.49
CA GLY A 250 -2.57 14.42 2.15
C GLY A 250 -1.78 15.17 3.22
N ILE A 251 -0.98 14.47 4.02
CA ILE A 251 -0.07 15.08 5.01
C ILE A 251 1.00 15.91 4.29
N THR A 252 1.65 15.34 3.28
CA THR A 252 2.71 16.02 2.50
C THR A 252 2.21 17.32 1.87
N THR A 253 1.04 17.25 1.23
CA THR A 253 0.39 18.40 0.58
C THR A 253 0.02 19.47 1.60
N ARG A 254 -0.62 19.10 2.71
CA ARG A 254 -1.00 20.04 3.78
C ARG A 254 0.20 20.74 4.40
N CYS A 255 1.26 20.00 4.72
CA CYS A 255 2.47 20.62 5.27
C CYS A 255 3.04 21.66 4.31
N ARG A 256 3.16 21.33 3.02
CA ARG A 256 3.60 22.28 1.99
C ARG A 256 2.68 23.51 1.92
N ASP A 257 1.37 23.30 1.83
CA ASP A 257 0.40 24.38 1.62
C ASP A 257 0.28 25.30 2.86
N GLN A 258 0.59 24.78 4.05
CA GLN A 258 0.64 25.53 5.32
C GLN A 258 2.03 26.11 5.64
N GLY A 259 3.04 25.87 4.80
CA GLY A 259 4.42 26.31 5.05
C GLY A 259 5.10 25.61 6.23
N LEU A 260 4.67 24.40 6.57
CA LEU A 260 5.25 23.55 7.61
C LEU A 260 6.37 22.68 7.02
N GLU A 261 7.44 22.50 7.80
CA GLU A 261 8.48 21.53 7.44
C GLU A 261 8.02 20.13 7.82
N LEU A 262 7.94 19.21 6.86
CA LEU A 262 7.72 17.80 7.15
C LEU A 262 9.07 17.12 7.39
N ALA A 263 9.37 16.67 8.61
CA ALA A 263 10.58 15.91 8.90
C ALA A 263 10.42 14.43 8.55
N SER A 264 9.31 13.83 8.96
CA SER A 264 9.04 12.41 8.73
C SER A 264 7.54 12.14 8.67
N LEU A 265 7.15 11.21 7.78
CA LEU A 265 5.82 10.60 7.75
C LEU A 265 5.74 9.45 8.78
N PRO A 266 4.53 9.00 9.15
CA PRO A 266 4.40 7.76 9.92
C PRO A 266 4.81 6.55 9.08
N ALA A 267 5.17 5.45 9.75
CA ALA A 267 5.15 4.14 9.10
C ALA A 267 3.70 3.62 9.11
N CYS A 268 3.28 2.97 8.03
CA CYS A 268 1.91 2.51 7.88
C CYS A 268 1.87 1.03 7.49
N VAL A 269 0.89 0.30 8.00
CA VAL A 269 0.62 -1.10 7.69
C VAL A 269 -0.83 -1.21 7.24
N ALA A 270 -1.04 -1.63 6.00
CA ALA A 270 -2.34 -1.93 5.42
C ALA A 270 -2.59 -3.44 5.51
N GLY A 271 -3.77 -3.83 5.99
CA GLY A 271 -4.22 -5.22 5.99
C GLY A 271 -4.58 -5.74 4.60
N THR A 272 -4.86 -4.83 3.66
CA THR A 272 -5.25 -5.12 2.28
C THR A 272 -4.46 -4.29 1.28
N ASN A 273 -4.08 -4.91 0.15
CA ASN A 273 -3.42 -4.23 -0.94
C ASN A 273 -4.32 -3.20 -1.65
N ARG A 274 -3.73 -2.46 -2.59
CA ARG A 274 -4.41 -1.46 -3.41
C ARG A 274 -5.55 -2.08 -4.20
N ASN A 275 -6.68 -1.39 -4.23
CA ASN A 275 -7.90 -1.82 -4.90
C ASN A 275 -8.42 -3.19 -4.42
N CYS A 276 -8.04 -3.63 -3.22
CA CYS A 276 -8.49 -4.88 -2.63
C CYS A 276 -9.48 -4.63 -1.50
N VAL A 277 -10.48 -5.51 -1.41
CA VAL A 277 -11.40 -5.56 -0.28
C VAL A 277 -10.83 -6.50 0.80
N GLY A 278 -11.09 -6.15 2.06
CA GLY A 278 -10.75 -7.00 3.19
C GLY A 278 -11.75 -8.14 3.33
N HIS A 279 -11.26 -9.29 3.80
CA HIS A 279 -12.12 -10.42 4.15
C HIS A 279 -12.04 -10.71 5.64
N ALA A 280 -13.19 -11.11 6.18
CA ALA A 280 -13.34 -11.48 7.57
C ALA A 280 -14.02 -12.84 7.67
N ASP A 281 -13.70 -13.61 8.70
CA ASP A 281 -14.45 -14.81 9.04
C ASP A 281 -15.85 -14.39 9.56
N VAL A 282 -16.87 -14.46 8.70
CA VAL A 282 -18.24 -14.11 9.09
C VAL A 282 -18.90 -15.28 9.82
N GLY A 283 -18.67 -15.35 11.13
CA GLY A 283 -19.27 -16.33 12.03
C GLY A 283 -19.84 -15.67 13.29
N ALA A 284 -19.51 -16.19 14.48
CA ALA A 284 -19.93 -15.58 15.75
C ALA A 284 -19.21 -14.24 16.07
N LYS A 285 -18.14 -13.90 15.33
CA LYS A 285 -17.37 -12.65 15.49
C LYS A 285 -16.82 -12.19 14.13
N PHE A 286 -17.04 -10.93 13.79
CA PHE A 286 -16.32 -10.22 12.73
C PHE A 286 -14.88 -9.95 13.20
N VAL A 287 -13.89 -10.62 12.61
CA VAL A 287 -12.46 -10.31 12.77
C VAL A 287 -11.83 -10.41 11.38
N PRO A 288 -11.23 -9.34 10.84
CA PRO A 288 -10.60 -9.43 9.53
C PRO A 288 -9.38 -10.36 9.56
N HIS A 289 -9.08 -11.00 8.43
CA HIS A 289 -8.03 -12.02 8.33
C HIS A 289 -6.66 -11.52 8.79
N PHE A 290 -6.30 -10.28 8.42
CA PHE A 290 -5.02 -9.70 8.79
C PHE A 290 -4.89 -9.54 10.31
N TRP A 291 -5.86 -8.92 10.97
CA TRP A 291 -5.80 -8.74 12.43
C TRP A 291 -5.85 -10.07 13.19
N LYS A 292 -6.63 -11.03 12.69
CA LYS A 292 -6.65 -12.40 13.21
C LYS A 292 -5.24 -13.02 13.19
N ASP A 293 -4.50 -12.87 12.09
CA ASP A 293 -3.15 -13.40 11.96
C ASP A 293 -2.13 -12.65 12.84
N VAL A 294 -2.28 -11.34 13.01
CA VAL A 294 -1.50 -10.53 13.98
C VAL A 294 -1.70 -11.06 15.41
N ILE A 295 -2.95 -11.33 15.81
CA ILE A 295 -3.27 -11.91 17.13
C ILE A 295 -2.71 -13.32 17.27
N GLU A 296 -2.88 -14.17 16.25
CA GLU A 296 -2.36 -15.54 16.25
C GLU A 296 -0.83 -15.55 16.43
N LEU A 297 -0.12 -14.78 15.62
CA LEU A 297 1.34 -14.74 15.61
C LEU A 297 1.94 -14.12 16.87
N TYR A 298 1.36 -13.01 17.36
CA TYR A 298 2.01 -12.20 18.38
C TYR A 298 1.36 -12.26 19.76
N PHE A 299 0.18 -12.84 19.89
CA PHE A 299 -0.49 -13.01 21.17
C PHE A 299 -0.74 -14.47 21.53
N ILE A 300 -1.25 -15.29 20.61
CA ILE A 300 -1.58 -16.69 20.90
C ILE A 300 -0.31 -17.55 20.95
N ARG A 301 0.51 -17.52 19.90
CA ARG A 301 1.73 -18.34 19.79
C ARG A 301 2.76 -17.99 20.86
N ARG A 302 3.46 -19.02 21.33
CA ARG A 302 4.51 -18.93 22.36
C ARG A 302 5.82 -19.56 21.85
N PRO A 303 6.99 -19.05 22.26
CA PRO A 303 7.19 -17.83 23.08
C PRO A 303 6.84 -16.56 22.30
N ARG A 304 6.34 -15.53 23.01
CA ARG A 304 6.08 -14.22 22.40
C ARG A 304 7.41 -13.47 22.23
N PRO A 305 7.61 -12.70 21.15
CA PRO A 305 8.74 -11.78 21.07
C PRO A 305 8.66 -10.74 22.19
N ARG A 306 9.79 -10.05 22.48
CA ARG A 306 9.81 -8.97 23.49
C ARG A 306 9.10 -7.70 23.01
N GLN A 307 9.09 -7.50 21.70
CA GLN A 307 8.39 -6.45 20.98
C GLN A 307 8.09 -6.97 19.58
N VAL A 308 7.02 -6.47 18.96
CA VAL A 308 6.72 -6.64 17.54
C VAL A 308 7.25 -5.43 16.78
N THR A 309 8.00 -5.65 15.71
CA THR A 309 8.53 -4.60 14.83
C THR A 309 8.03 -4.76 13.40
N LEU A 310 8.33 -3.79 12.53
CA LEU A 310 7.99 -3.92 11.10
C LEU A 310 8.62 -5.16 10.45
N ARG A 311 9.79 -5.62 10.93
CA ARG A 311 10.36 -6.91 10.51
C ARG A 311 9.37 -8.06 10.65
N ASP A 312 8.68 -8.12 11.78
CA ASP A 312 7.75 -9.21 12.04
C ASP A 312 6.57 -9.15 11.04
N PHE A 313 6.12 -7.96 10.62
CA PHE A 313 5.12 -7.83 9.56
C PHE A 313 5.66 -8.28 8.20
N PHE A 314 6.86 -7.81 7.83
CA PHE A 314 7.55 -8.19 6.59
C PHE A 314 7.79 -9.71 6.48
N GLU A 315 8.03 -10.40 7.60
CA GLU A 315 8.51 -11.78 7.60
C GLU A 315 7.50 -12.81 8.11
N ASN A 316 6.54 -12.44 8.95
CA ASN A 316 5.61 -13.40 9.55
C ASN A 316 4.18 -13.17 9.07
N VAL A 317 3.69 -11.93 9.18
CA VAL A 317 2.29 -11.63 8.79
C VAL A 317 2.14 -11.76 7.28
N ASP A 318 3.03 -11.16 6.50
CA ASP A 318 3.04 -11.31 5.03
C ASP A 318 3.04 -12.78 4.61
N ASN A 319 3.93 -13.59 5.20
CA ASN A 319 4.02 -15.02 4.87
C ASN A 319 2.77 -15.82 5.26
N MET A 320 2.09 -15.45 6.34
CA MET A 320 0.84 -16.09 6.77
C MET A 320 -0.32 -15.67 5.86
N MET A 321 -0.42 -14.37 5.57
CA MET A 321 -1.45 -13.79 4.71
C MET A 321 -1.34 -14.25 3.25
N TYR A 322 -0.13 -14.58 2.77
CA TYR A 322 0.06 -15.04 1.41
C TYR A 322 -0.72 -16.32 1.06
N GLY A 323 -1.13 -17.10 2.08
CA GLY A 323 -1.97 -18.28 1.90
C GLY A 323 -3.42 -17.99 1.54
N TYR A 324 -3.95 -16.79 1.77
CA TYR A 324 -5.33 -16.47 1.39
C TYR A 324 -5.45 -16.38 -0.13
N GLY A 325 -6.43 -17.12 -0.69
CA GLY A 325 -6.61 -17.26 -2.13
C GLY A 325 -5.58 -18.14 -2.84
N ARG A 326 -4.61 -18.72 -2.11
CA ARG A 326 -3.50 -19.48 -2.71
C ARG A 326 -3.25 -20.81 -2.00
N ALA A 327 -2.98 -21.85 -2.77
CA ALA A 327 -2.54 -23.14 -2.23
C ALA A 327 -1.01 -23.28 -2.36
N PRO A 328 -0.30 -23.73 -1.31
CA PRO A 328 1.12 -24.03 -1.43
C PRO A 328 1.34 -25.19 -2.40
N ILE A 329 2.35 -25.06 -3.25
CA ILE A 329 2.92 -26.15 -4.05
C ILE A 329 4.01 -26.79 -3.19
N VAL A 330 3.86 -28.08 -2.88
CA VAL A 330 4.73 -28.81 -1.96
C VAL A 330 5.59 -29.78 -2.75
N ASP A 331 6.91 -29.57 -2.72
CA ASP A 331 7.91 -30.48 -3.28
C ASP A 331 8.63 -31.21 -2.13
N GLY A 332 8.26 -32.47 -1.91
CA GLY A 332 8.73 -33.25 -0.78
C GLY A 332 8.23 -32.68 0.55
N THR A 333 9.12 -32.12 1.36
CA THR A 333 8.80 -31.51 2.67
C THR A 333 8.86 -29.98 2.66
N LYS A 334 9.02 -29.34 1.49
CA LYS A 334 9.17 -27.88 1.37
C LYS A 334 8.08 -27.30 0.50
N VAL A 335 7.60 -26.12 0.86
CA VAL A 335 6.79 -25.29 -0.03
C VAL A 335 7.74 -24.67 -1.07
N SER A 336 7.58 -25.03 -2.33
CA SER A 336 8.40 -24.54 -3.44
C SER A 336 7.76 -23.37 -4.17
N GLY A 337 6.46 -23.16 -3.99
CA GLY A 337 5.73 -22.06 -4.58
C GLY A 337 4.27 -22.04 -4.12
N TYR A 338 3.46 -21.23 -4.77
CA TYR A 338 2.03 -21.15 -4.52
C TYR A 338 1.28 -21.09 -5.84
N ARG A 339 0.11 -21.70 -5.87
CA ARG A 339 -0.83 -21.65 -6.99
C ARG A 339 -2.03 -20.82 -6.57
N LEU A 340 -2.42 -19.86 -7.41
CA LEU A 340 -3.66 -19.12 -7.24
C LEU A 340 -4.85 -20.08 -7.32
N VAL A 341 -5.72 -20.04 -6.30
CA VAL A 341 -6.95 -20.84 -6.21
C VAL A 341 -8.17 -19.94 -6.32
N ASP A 342 -8.12 -18.80 -5.64
CA ASP A 342 -9.19 -17.81 -5.63
C ASP A 342 -8.57 -16.41 -5.58
N ALA A 343 -8.74 -15.64 -6.65
CA ALA A 343 -8.21 -14.30 -6.76
C ALA A 343 -8.92 -13.30 -5.83
N GLU A 344 -10.19 -13.55 -5.51
CA GLU A 344 -10.98 -12.62 -4.68
C GLU A 344 -10.50 -12.62 -3.24
N LEU A 345 -9.98 -13.75 -2.75
CA LEU A 345 -9.47 -13.89 -1.38
C LEU A 345 -8.05 -13.38 -1.17
N VAL A 346 -7.35 -12.97 -2.24
CA VAL A 346 -6.00 -12.39 -2.15
C VAL A 346 -6.10 -10.99 -1.54
N GLN A 347 -5.42 -10.78 -0.40
CA GLN A 347 -5.39 -9.49 0.30
C GLN A 347 -4.01 -8.87 0.38
N ASP A 348 -2.94 -9.67 0.50
CA ASP A 348 -1.52 -9.28 0.61
C ASP A 348 -1.26 -7.92 1.32
N PRO A 349 -0.89 -7.93 2.61
CA PRO A 349 -0.71 -6.70 3.37
C PRO A 349 0.42 -5.86 2.81
N VAL A 350 0.30 -4.55 2.93
CA VAL A 350 1.29 -3.59 2.42
C VAL A 350 1.89 -2.79 3.56
N VAL A 351 3.20 -2.57 3.54
CA VAL A 351 3.87 -1.75 4.55
C VAL A 351 4.52 -0.55 3.89
N PHE A 352 4.06 0.65 4.26
CA PHE A 352 4.64 1.91 3.83
C PHE A 352 5.62 2.44 4.87
N VAL A 353 6.79 2.85 4.43
CA VAL A 353 7.83 3.42 5.30
C VAL A 353 8.24 4.81 4.82
N PRO A 354 8.50 5.76 5.74
CA PRO A 354 8.93 7.10 5.36
C PRO A 354 10.31 7.07 4.71
N LEU A 355 10.53 7.94 3.72
CA LEU A 355 11.83 8.17 3.10
C LEU A 355 12.45 9.46 3.64
N ALA A 356 13.67 9.39 4.17
CA ALA A 356 14.41 10.59 4.54
C ALA A 356 15.13 11.17 3.31
N ALA A 357 15.85 12.28 3.51
CA ALA A 357 16.47 13.03 2.42
C ALA A 357 17.50 12.20 1.63
N ALA A 358 18.22 11.30 2.31
CA ALA A 358 19.23 10.45 1.69
C ALA A 358 18.58 9.38 0.78
N GLU A 359 17.50 8.75 1.23
CA GLU A 359 16.76 7.77 0.44
C GLU A 359 16.07 8.42 -0.76
N LEU A 360 15.53 9.63 -0.59
CA LEU A 360 14.97 10.40 -1.71
C LEU A 360 16.06 10.76 -2.74
N ALA A 361 17.26 11.12 -2.30
CA ALA A 361 18.39 11.38 -3.19
C ALA A 361 18.82 10.12 -3.96
N ALA A 362 18.93 8.98 -3.27
CA ALA A 362 19.25 7.70 -3.89
C ALA A 362 18.17 7.27 -4.91
N LEU A 363 16.89 7.45 -4.60
CA LEU A 363 15.81 7.16 -5.53
C LEU A 363 15.87 8.04 -6.79
N ARG A 364 16.18 9.34 -6.65
CA ARG A 364 16.41 10.24 -7.80
C ARG A 364 17.58 9.77 -8.64
N GLU A 365 18.68 9.36 -8.02
CA GLU A 365 19.86 8.87 -8.74
C GLU A 365 19.53 7.61 -9.56
N ILE A 366 18.86 6.62 -8.95
CA ILE A 366 18.46 5.39 -9.63
C ILE A 366 17.54 5.69 -10.83
N LEU A 367 16.60 6.63 -10.67
CA LEU A 367 15.68 7.04 -11.71
C LEU A 367 16.30 8.05 -12.69
N GLY A 368 17.54 8.52 -12.45
CA GLY A 368 18.18 9.60 -13.20
C GLY A 368 17.31 10.85 -13.29
N LEU A 369 16.71 11.26 -12.18
CA LEU A 369 15.88 12.46 -12.04
C LEU A 369 16.73 13.66 -11.57
N PRO A 370 16.31 14.91 -11.87
CA PRO A 370 16.90 16.11 -11.26
C PRO A 370 16.86 16.07 -9.74
N ALA A 371 17.82 16.72 -9.07
CA ALA A 371 17.98 16.71 -7.62
C ALA A 371 16.76 17.24 -6.84
N ASP A 372 15.97 18.12 -7.46
CA ASP A 372 14.77 18.75 -6.93
C ASP A 372 13.46 18.11 -7.44
N ALA A 373 13.55 17.04 -8.25
CA ALA A 373 12.37 16.36 -8.77
C ALA A 373 11.47 15.90 -7.61
N PRO A 374 10.15 16.17 -7.68
CA PRO A 374 9.23 15.75 -6.64
C PRO A 374 9.14 14.23 -6.62
N LEU A 375 9.20 13.66 -5.41
CA LEU A 375 9.04 12.24 -5.15
C LEU A 375 8.12 12.06 -3.94
N ALA A 376 7.40 10.94 -3.91
CA ALA A 376 6.68 10.54 -2.71
C ALA A 376 7.67 10.40 -1.55
N ARG A 377 7.28 10.86 -0.35
CA ARG A 377 8.12 10.80 0.86
C ARG A 377 7.93 9.51 1.65
N TRP A 378 7.37 8.51 0.99
CA TRP A 378 7.08 7.19 1.50
C TRP A 378 7.40 6.18 0.40
N LEU A 379 7.68 4.95 0.80
CA LEU A 379 7.92 3.81 -0.08
C LEU A 379 7.01 2.67 0.35
N ASP A 380 6.34 2.07 -0.63
CA ASP A 380 5.82 0.71 -0.47
C ASP A 380 7.00 -0.25 -0.35
N ALA A 381 7.14 -0.81 0.84
CA ALA A 381 8.24 -1.65 1.23
C ALA A 381 7.78 -3.09 1.45
N GLY A 382 6.64 -3.55 0.96
CA GLY A 382 6.20 -4.94 1.11
C GLY A 382 4.95 -5.26 0.32
#